data_AF-A0A518E3D3-F1
#
_entry.id   AF-A0A518E3D3-F1
#
_cell.length_a   1.000
_cell.length_b   1.000
_cell.length_c   1.000
_cell.angle_alpha   90.00
_cell.angle_beta   90.00
_cell.angle_gamma   90.00
#
_symmetry.space_group_name_H-M   'P 1'
#
loop_
_entity.id
_entity.type
_entity.pdbx_description
1 polymer ?
#
loop_
_entity_poly.entity_id
_entity_poly.type
_entity_poly.pdbx_seq_one_letter_code
_entity_poly.pdbx_strand_id
1 'polypeptide(L)'
;MAIGILAYGSLIRDPGSEIKPAIANRITCITPFKVEFARLSQKRGNAPTLVPVKAGGSHVRAVVLVLNVKVTEQEAKTLLWHREIGKYNNQAYAEPHDPERSPKKVLIRTLQNFESVERVLYTDFPESGKLPKPDGKLLAEAALISAQKQSVTKGMDGISYLIAAISAGIETALLPSYKREILALTGAETLKEALANLRNTLTAEELDEARRRAYGFSLERGDGKLPPYNPNDATGDFWRAAGEVVAQRENKATQLFTLELLQAINDWQCGGNAKEKNERGKKLQDVAAGLPEKFRQTDVACYRRLKLHKSAVWTLGTDEELAETISAWTESEAVAMGFKGGVPEPGSQGVIFKINPGLGSVVLNLSRLYKDEGFQKAISEHKGKIAGFDLGIGKYENTQEEVVIENGSVQLDSMHAWGGFSSSEEELATQFFERKPTKEDMDAFRKIMEERGRKAGPKWLKTPDAVKRISAKLVTHTERLAKLKK
;
A
#
# COMPACT_ATOMS: atom_id res chain seq x y z
N MET A 1 0.22 41.41 -13.75
CA MET A 1 1.60 41.06 -13.32
C MET A 1 1.70 39.55 -13.27
N ALA A 2 2.59 38.96 -14.05
CA ALA A 2 2.79 37.50 -14.08
C ALA A 2 3.87 37.13 -13.06
N ILE A 3 3.55 36.17 -12.17
CA ILE A 3 4.46 35.69 -11.13
C ILE A 3 4.77 34.22 -11.40
N GLY A 4 6.04 33.85 -11.28
CA GLY A 4 6.50 32.47 -11.44
C GLY A 4 7.32 32.00 -10.24
N ILE A 5 7.46 30.68 -10.10
CA ILE A 5 8.39 30.03 -9.17
C ILE A 5 9.43 29.24 -9.96
N LEU A 6 10.71 29.53 -9.79
CA LEU A 6 11.80 28.78 -10.42
C LEU A 6 12.08 27.49 -9.65
N ALA A 7 11.77 26.36 -10.28
CA ALA A 7 12.03 25.03 -9.77
C ALA A 7 13.30 24.44 -10.41
N TYR A 8 14.35 24.20 -9.62
CA TYR A 8 15.62 23.57 -10.04
C TYR A 8 15.97 22.36 -9.15
N GLY A 9 14.94 21.66 -8.65
CA GLY A 9 15.08 20.54 -7.72
C GLY A 9 13.78 19.76 -7.58
N SER A 10 13.40 19.36 -6.36
CA SER A 10 12.20 18.53 -6.15
C SER A 10 10.89 19.19 -6.59
N LEU A 11 10.83 20.51 -6.62
CA LEU A 11 9.69 21.29 -7.12
C LEU A 11 9.35 21.01 -8.59
N ILE A 12 10.31 20.56 -9.41
CA ILE A 12 10.08 20.26 -10.83
C ILE A 12 9.03 19.15 -10.96
N ARG A 13 9.23 18.06 -10.21
CA ARG A 13 8.37 16.87 -10.21
C ARG A 13 7.17 17.03 -9.28
N ASP A 14 7.39 17.60 -8.10
CA ASP A 14 6.37 17.73 -7.07
C ASP A 14 6.34 19.15 -6.47
N PRO A 15 5.52 20.05 -7.05
CA PRO A 15 5.27 21.38 -6.50
C PRO A 15 4.60 21.36 -5.12
N GLY A 16 3.99 20.24 -4.70
CA GLY A 16 3.18 20.16 -3.49
C GLY A 16 1.73 20.61 -3.70
N SER A 17 0.88 20.32 -2.71
CA SER A 17 -0.59 20.49 -2.79
C SER A 17 -1.03 21.94 -2.89
N GLU A 18 -0.27 22.89 -2.36
CA GLU A 18 -0.61 24.31 -2.38
C GLU A 18 -0.17 25.00 -3.69
N ILE A 19 1.04 24.72 -4.17
CA ILE A 19 1.56 25.33 -5.41
C ILE A 19 0.89 24.71 -6.64
N LYS A 20 0.71 23.38 -6.67
CA LYS A 20 0.19 22.65 -7.84
C LYS A 20 -1.10 23.24 -8.43
N PRO A 21 -2.18 23.54 -7.66
CA PRO A 21 -3.39 24.15 -8.20
C PRO A 21 -3.22 25.61 -8.63
N ALA A 22 -2.17 26.28 -8.15
CA ALA A 22 -1.86 27.66 -8.51
C ALA A 22 -1.10 27.78 -9.85
N ILE A 23 -0.59 26.68 -10.42
CA ILE A 23 0.20 26.69 -11.66
C ILE A 23 -0.74 26.85 -12.88
N ALA A 24 -0.50 27.90 -13.65
CA ALA A 24 -1.16 28.16 -14.93
C ALA A 24 -0.34 27.64 -16.13
N ASN A 25 0.99 27.73 -16.08
CA ASN A 25 1.87 27.30 -17.16
C ASN A 25 3.25 26.85 -16.63
N ARG A 26 4.04 26.16 -17.46
CA ARG A 26 5.41 25.73 -17.18
C ARG A 26 6.34 26.13 -18.31
N ILE A 27 7.43 26.82 -17.99
CA ILE A 27 8.45 27.25 -18.97
C ILE A 27 9.76 26.57 -18.61
N THR A 28 10.27 25.72 -19.50
CA THR A 28 11.60 25.11 -19.34
C THR A 28 12.68 26.16 -19.56
N CYS A 29 13.69 26.20 -18.70
CA CYS A 29 14.76 27.19 -18.75
C CYS A 29 16.06 26.64 -18.14
N ILE A 30 17.09 27.49 -18.11
CA ILE A 30 18.33 27.26 -17.36
C ILE A 30 18.37 28.26 -16.21
N THR A 31 18.80 27.84 -15.01
CA THR A 31 18.94 28.77 -13.89
C THR A 31 19.85 29.95 -14.27
N PRO A 32 19.59 31.19 -13.82
CA PRO A 32 20.49 32.32 -14.09
C PRO A 32 21.71 32.35 -13.15
N PHE A 33 21.69 31.54 -12.10
CA PHE A 33 22.77 31.35 -11.13
C PHE A 33 23.26 29.90 -11.14
N LYS A 34 24.44 29.68 -10.55
CA LYS A 34 24.99 28.34 -10.38
C LYS A 34 24.33 27.62 -9.21
N VAL A 35 24.09 26.34 -9.38
CA VAL A 35 23.48 25.43 -8.39
C VAL A 35 24.43 24.26 -8.13
N GLU A 36 24.49 23.80 -6.90
CA GLU A 36 25.25 22.61 -6.50
C GLU A 36 24.59 21.87 -5.33
N PHE A 37 24.93 20.59 -5.14
CA PHE A 37 24.65 19.82 -3.93
C PHE A 37 25.47 20.34 -2.73
N ALA A 38 25.14 21.53 -2.25
CA ALA A 38 25.91 22.26 -1.25
C ALA A 38 25.14 22.52 0.05
N ARG A 39 24.15 21.69 0.40
CA ARG A 39 23.41 21.81 1.67
C ARG A 39 22.90 20.45 2.15
N LEU A 40 22.93 20.20 3.46
CA LEU A 40 22.32 19.01 4.06
C LEU A 40 20.90 19.32 4.58
N SER A 41 19.92 18.48 4.22
CA SER A 41 18.52 18.68 4.59
C SER A 41 18.07 17.71 5.70
N GLN A 42 17.70 18.26 6.85
CA GLN A 42 17.23 17.46 8.00
C GLN A 42 16.00 16.60 7.67
N LYS A 43 15.05 17.14 6.90
CA LYS A 43 13.85 16.41 6.44
C LYS A 43 14.18 15.20 5.58
N ARG A 44 15.35 15.22 4.95
CA ARG A 44 15.87 14.13 4.12
C ARG A 44 16.96 13.37 4.87
N GLY A 45 16.89 13.29 6.19
CA GLY A 45 17.88 12.54 6.99
C GLY A 45 19.30 13.11 6.97
N ASN A 46 19.44 14.43 6.73
CA ASN A 46 20.70 15.12 6.43
C ASN A 46 21.30 14.78 5.05
N ALA A 47 20.48 14.43 4.07
CA ALA A 47 20.94 14.22 2.70
C ALA A 47 21.38 15.53 2.01
N PRO A 48 22.33 15.44 1.05
CA PRO A 48 22.63 16.52 0.13
C PRO A 48 21.43 17.03 -0.66
N THR A 49 21.35 18.35 -0.83
CA THR A 49 20.30 19.05 -1.57
C THR A 49 20.85 20.17 -2.44
N LEU A 50 20.18 20.44 -3.57
CA LEU A 50 20.55 21.48 -4.52
C LEU A 50 20.23 22.86 -3.94
N VAL A 51 21.21 23.76 -3.97
CA VAL A 51 21.07 25.17 -3.56
C VAL A 51 21.86 26.09 -4.49
N PRO A 52 21.48 27.38 -4.62
CA PRO A 52 22.29 28.38 -5.29
C PRO A 52 23.66 28.54 -4.61
N VAL A 53 24.74 28.68 -5.39
CA VAL A 53 26.11 28.86 -4.88
C VAL A 53 26.82 30.04 -5.55
N LYS A 54 27.68 30.72 -4.79
CA LYS A 54 28.50 31.85 -5.30
C LYS A 54 29.73 31.40 -6.08
N ALA A 55 30.30 30.25 -5.72
CA ALA A 55 31.49 29.67 -6.34
C ALA A 55 31.28 28.16 -6.57
N GLY A 56 31.90 27.62 -7.62
CA GLY A 56 31.63 26.25 -8.08
C GLY A 56 30.22 26.10 -8.69
N GLY A 57 29.77 24.85 -8.82
CA GLY A 57 28.46 24.51 -9.37
C GLY A 57 28.29 24.78 -10.87
N SER A 58 27.05 24.60 -11.35
CA SER A 58 26.69 24.75 -12.76
C SER A 58 25.35 25.47 -12.89
N HIS A 59 25.12 26.14 -14.01
CA HIS A 59 23.77 26.55 -14.39
C HIS A 59 23.01 25.30 -14.85
N VAL A 60 21.84 25.04 -14.29
CA VAL A 60 21.15 23.75 -14.45
C VAL A 60 19.80 23.89 -15.12
N ARG A 61 19.31 22.80 -15.71
CA ARG A 61 17.92 22.72 -16.18
C ARG A 61 16.94 22.99 -15.05
N ALA A 62 15.98 23.86 -15.33
CA ALA A 62 14.97 24.32 -14.41
C ALA A 62 13.62 24.51 -15.12
N VAL A 63 12.58 24.77 -14.33
CA VAL A 63 11.24 25.09 -14.83
C VAL A 63 10.71 26.30 -14.07
N VAL A 64 10.27 27.34 -14.77
CA VAL A 64 9.43 28.39 -14.19
C VAL A 64 7.99 27.88 -14.14
N LEU A 65 7.47 27.72 -12.93
CA LEU A 65 6.07 27.42 -12.65
C LEU A 65 5.30 28.75 -12.65
N VAL A 66 4.71 29.13 -13.78
CA VAL A 66 3.93 30.36 -13.90
C VAL A 66 2.62 30.20 -13.15
N LEU A 67 2.33 31.11 -12.23
CA LEU A 67 1.15 31.05 -11.37
C LEU A 67 -0.05 31.76 -12.02
N ASN A 68 -1.25 31.38 -11.57
CA ASN A 68 -2.50 32.04 -11.95
C ASN A 68 -2.44 33.55 -11.65
N VAL A 69 -3.01 34.36 -12.55
CA VAL A 69 -2.99 35.84 -12.45
C VAL A 69 -3.60 36.43 -11.17
N LYS A 70 -4.37 35.61 -10.44
CA LYS A 70 -4.98 36.00 -9.15
C LYS A 70 -4.00 35.88 -7.97
N VAL A 71 -2.90 35.16 -8.12
CA VAL A 71 -1.93 34.93 -7.04
C VAL A 71 -1.04 36.15 -6.92
N THR A 72 -1.03 36.77 -5.75
CA THR A 72 -0.16 37.90 -5.42
C THR A 72 1.27 37.45 -5.12
N GLU A 73 2.24 38.37 -5.14
CA GLU A 73 3.63 38.03 -4.81
C GLU A 73 3.78 37.50 -3.38
N GLN A 74 3.06 38.09 -2.42
CA GLN A 74 3.12 37.69 -1.02
C GLN A 74 2.52 36.29 -0.80
N GLU A 75 1.43 35.97 -1.50
CA GLU A 75 0.88 34.61 -1.52
C GLU A 75 1.87 33.64 -2.16
N ALA A 76 2.46 33.98 -3.31
CA ALA A 76 3.45 33.13 -3.97
C ALA A 76 4.68 32.85 -3.08
N LYS A 77 5.17 33.86 -2.35
CA LYS A 77 6.23 33.69 -1.33
C LYS A 77 5.78 32.75 -0.22
N THR A 78 4.55 32.91 0.27
CA THR A 78 4.00 32.07 1.34
C THR A 78 3.85 30.62 0.89
N LEU A 79 3.32 30.36 -0.30
CA LEU A 79 3.18 29.03 -0.89
C LEU A 79 4.54 28.34 -1.04
N LEU A 80 5.55 29.06 -1.56
CA LEU A 80 6.91 28.54 -1.69
C LEU A 80 7.54 28.25 -0.33
N TRP A 81 7.39 29.16 0.63
CA TRP A 81 7.91 28.98 1.98
C TRP A 81 7.29 27.76 2.68
N HIS A 82 5.96 27.63 2.66
CA HIS A 82 5.24 26.47 3.19
C HIS A 82 5.74 25.17 2.60
N ARG A 83 6.00 25.15 1.29
CA ARG A 83 6.53 23.98 0.60
C ARG A 83 7.92 23.59 1.14
N GLU A 84 8.80 24.56 1.37
CA GLU A 84 10.14 24.31 1.89
C GLU A 84 10.15 23.91 3.38
N ILE A 85 9.29 24.51 4.21
CA ILE A 85 9.17 24.17 5.63
C ILE A 85 8.23 23.00 5.90
N GLY A 86 7.44 22.57 4.91
CA GLY A 86 6.55 21.40 4.96
C GLY A 86 5.46 21.55 6.02
N LYS A 87 5.08 22.79 6.33
CA LYS A 87 4.00 23.13 7.26
C LYS A 87 3.02 24.01 6.51
N TYR A 88 1.76 23.63 6.57
CA TYR A 88 0.64 24.35 5.97
C TYR A 88 -0.13 24.98 7.12
N ASN A 89 0.15 26.25 7.40
CA ASN A 89 -0.54 27.00 8.44
C ASN A 89 -0.96 28.37 7.89
N ASN A 90 -1.69 29.16 8.68
CA ASN A 90 -2.16 30.47 8.23
C ASN A 90 -1.07 31.56 8.32
N GLN A 91 0.21 31.20 8.40
CA GLN A 91 1.29 32.15 8.58
C GLN A 91 1.82 32.61 7.22
N ALA A 92 1.80 33.91 6.95
CA ALA A 92 2.44 34.46 5.77
C ALA A 92 3.98 34.41 5.89
N TYR A 93 4.66 34.27 4.75
CA TYR A 93 6.12 34.37 4.71
C TYR A 93 6.58 35.77 5.18
N ALA A 94 7.52 35.80 6.13
CA ALA A 94 8.22 37.00 6.53
C ALA A 94 9.72 36.80 6.34
N GLU A 95 10.38 37.75 5.67
CA GLU A 95 11.82 37.67 5.44
C GLU A 95 12.57 37.73 6.79
N PRO A 96 13.56 36.86 7.02
CA PRO A 96 14.32 36.89 8.27
C PRO A 96 15.12 38.19 8.43
N HIS A 97 14.98 38.87 9.59
CA HIS A 97 15.71 40.11 9.90
C HIS A 97 17.25 39.95 9.92
N ASP A 98 17.76 38.78 10.27
CA ASP A 98 19.19 38.43 10.17
C ASP A 98 19.33 36.99 9.66
N PRO A 99 19.43 36.80 8.33
CA PRO A 99 19.55 35.47 7.72
C PRO A 99 20.78 34.70 8.19
N GLU A 100 21.93 35.37 8.36
CA GLU A 100 23.22 34.70 8.60
C GLU A 100 23.32 34.11 10.00
N ARG A 101 22.63 34.68 10.99
CA ARG A 101 22.47 34.08 12.33
C ARG A 101 21.57 32.84 12.35
N SER A 102 20.86 32.55 11.26
CA SER A 102 19.87 31.49 11.19
C SER A 102 20.11 30.59 9.97
N PRO A 103 21.16 29.73 9.98
CA PRO A 103 21.62 28.96 8.80
C PRO A 103 20.55 28.04 8.18
N LYS A 104 19.48 27.72 8.92
CA LYS A 104 18.40 26.85 8.46
C LYS A 104 17.21 27.59 7.85
N LYS A 105 17.15 28.93 7.96
CA LYS A 105 15.99 29.69 7.48
C LYS A 105 15.96 29.74 5.96
N VAL A 106 14.75 29.59 5.43
CA VAL A 106 14.46 29.66 4.00
C VAL A 106 14.39 31.13 3.60
N LEU A 107 15.11 31.48 2.53
CA LEU A 107 15.06 32.77 1.88
C LEU A 107 14.29 32.64 0.57
N ILE A 108 13.46 33.62 0.25
CA ILE A 108 12.80 33.69 -1.05
C ILE A 108 13.32 34.91 -1.77
N ARG A 109 14.02 34.65 -2.88
CA ARG A 109 14.63 35.67 -3.73
C ARG A 109 13.79 35.88 -4.97
N THR A 110 13.94 37.05 -5.59
CA THR A 110 13.15 37.46 -6.76
C THR A 110 14.07 37.81 -7.91
N LEU A 111 13.81 37.22 -9.08
CA LEU A 111 14.35 37.64 -10.37
C LEU A 111 13.32 38.52 -11.07
N GLN A 112 13.77 39.58 -11.73
CA GLN A 112 12.91 40.46 -12.54
C GLN A 112 13.03 40.07 -14.01
N ASN A 113 11.90 40.05 -14.74
CA ASN A 113 11.84 39.86 -16.20
C ASN A 113 12.61 38.62 -16.70
N PHE A 114 12.45 37.49 -16.03
CA PHE A 114 13.12 36.24 -16.38
C PHE A 114 12.18 35.33 -17.17
N GLU A 115 12.62 34.84 -18.33
CA GLU A 115 11.83 33.96 -19.22
C GLU A 115 10.44 34.54 -19.58
N SER A 116 10.40 35.84 -19.86
CA SER A 116 9.16 36.61 -20.13
C SER A 116 8.15 36.64 -18.97
N VAL A 117 8.58 36.30 -17.75
CA VAL A 117 7.79 36.44 -16.52
C VAL A 117 8.33 37.62 -15.72
N GLU A 118 7.43 38.55 -15.37
CA GLU A 118 7.76 39.82 -14.72
C GLU A 118 8.51 39.62 -13.40
N ARG A 119 8.04 38.68 -12.56
CA ARG A 119 8.72 38.30 -11.31
C ARG A 119 8.79 36.79 -11.15
N VAL A 120 10.00 36.27 -10.92
CA VAL A 120 10.22 34.85 -10.68
C VAL A 120 10.86 34.65 -9.30
N LEU A 121 10.15 33.94 -8.42
CA LEU A 121 10.59 33.64 -7.07
C LEU A 121 11.41 32.35 -7.04
N TYR A 122 12.42 32.28 -6.18
CA TYR A 122 13.19 31.07 -5.98
C TYR A 122 13.67 30.92 -4.54
N THR A 123 13.86 29.67 -4.11
CA THR A 123 14.34 29.32 -2.78
C THR A 123 15.84 29.60 -2.65
N ASP A 124 16.31 30.14 -1.54
CA ASP A 124 17.73 30.21 -1.22
C ASP A 124 17.93 29.99 0.29
N PHE A 125 19.18 29.89 0.71
CA PHE A 125 19.57 29.74 2.09
C PHE A 125 20.74 30.69 2.42
N PRO A 126 20.91 31.10 3.68
CA PRO A 126 22.09 31.83 4.13
C PRO A 126 23.38 31.09 3.79
N GLU A 127 24.48 31.80 3.58
CA GLU A 127 25.76 31.17 3.26
C GLU A 127 26.25 30.30 4.44
N SER A 128 25.98 30.72 5.68
CA SER A 128 26.24 29.92 6.89
C SER A 128 25.50 28.56 6.93
N GLY A 129 24.45 28.40 6.11
CA GLY A 129 23.69 27.16 5.95
C GLY A 129 24.17 26.23 4.84
N LYS A 130 25.15 26.67 4.03
CA LYS A 130 25.69 25.93 2.90
C LYS A 130 27.00 25.24 3.30
N LEU A 131 27.32 24.14 2.61
CA LEU A 131 28.58 23.43 2.76
C LEU A 131 29.69 24.27 2.13
N PRO A 132 30.78 24.61 2.86
CA PRO A 132 31.82 25.50 2.35
C PRO A 132 32.66 24.87 1.25
N LYS A 133 32.91 23.55 1.31
CA LYS A 133 33.68 22.78 0.34
C LYS A 133 33.09 21.37 0.16
N PRO A 134 31.93 21.23 -0.49
CA PRO A 134 31.38 19.91 -0.76
C PRO A 134 32.26 19.16 -1.76
N ASP A 135 32.38 17.85 -1.57
CA ASP A 135 33.03 16.94 -2.52
C ASP A 135 32.18 15.67 -2.70
N GLY A 136 32.47 14.88 -3.74
CA GLY A 136 31.67 13.70 -4.07
C GLY A 136 31.59 12.67 -2.93
N LYS A 137 32.64 12.53 -2.13
CA LYS A 137 32.73 11.55 -1.04
C LYS A 137 31.86 11.96 0.14
N LEU A 138 31.98 13.21 0.60
CA LEU A 138 31.15 13.77 1.66
C LEU A 138 29.66 13.66 1.31
N LEU A 139 29.31 13.97 0.06
CA LEU A 139 27.93 13.89 -0.40
C LEU A 139 27.44 12.43 -0.44
N ALA A 140 28.26 11.50 -0.93
CA ALA A 140 27.95 10.07 -0.96
C ALA A 140 27.69 9.52 0.44
N GLU A 141 28.60 9.74 1.38
CA GLU A 141 28.46 9.30 2.77
C GLU A 141 27.17 9.84 3.41
N ALA A 142 26.88 11.13 3.24
CA ALA A 142 25.65 11.73 3.76
C ALA A 142 24.37 11.14 3.12
N ALA A 143 24.43 10.77 1.84
CA ALA A 143 23.31 10.14 1.14
C ALA A 143 23.06 8.70 1.60
N LEU A 144 24.12 7.91 1.81
CA LEU A 144 24.05 6.55 2.33
C LEU A 144 23.45 6.54 3.74
N ILE A 145 23.97 7.39 4.62
CA ILE A 145 23.46 7.54 6.01
C ILE A 145 21.98 7.94 5.98
N SER A 146 21.58 8.83 5.07
CA SER A 146 20.19 9.22 4.90
C SER A 146 19.31 8.05 4.44
N ALA A 147 19.78 7.25 3.46
CA ALA A 147 19.03 6.13 2.90
C ALA A 147 18.79 4.98 3.89
N GLN A 148 19.68 4.82 4.87
CA GLN A 148 19.57 3.81 5.93
C GLN A 148 18.64 4.20 7.09
N LYS A 149 18.30 5.48 7.24
CA LYS A 149 17.48 5.96 8.37
C LYS A 149 16.02 5.56 8.18
N GLN A 150 15.51 4.70 9.07
CA GLN A 150 14.09 4.34 9.11
C GLN A 150 13.14 5.54 9.30
N SER A 151 13.62 6.61 9.94
CA SER A 151 12.84 7.84 10.15
C SER A 151 12.67 8.70 8.89
N VAL A 152 13.37 8.40 7.80
CA VAL A 152 13.25 9.13 6.53
C VAL A 152 12.15 8.48 5.70
N THR A 153 11.13 9.25 5.32
CA THR A 153 10.06 8.79 4.44
C THR A 153 10.62 8.19 3.16
N LYS A 154 10.07 7.03 2.74
CA LYS A 154 10.47 6.33 1.51
C LYS A 154 10.47 7.30 0.32
N GLY A 155 11.59 7.33 -0.41
CA GLY A 155 11.79 8.22 -1.56
C GLY A 155 12.27 9.64 -1.21
N MET A 156 12.47 9.99 0.07
CA MET A 156 12.97 11.31 0.48
C MET A 156 14.46 11.34 0.81
N ASP A 157 15.14 10.20 0.85
CA ASP A 157 16.58 10.09 1.14
C ASP A 157 17.48 10.69 0.03
N GLY A 158 18.78 10.75 0.31
CA GLY A 158 19.77 11.36 -0.58
C GLY A 158 19.96 10.66 -1.91
N ILE A 159 19.89 9.33 -1.97
CA ILE A 159 20.05 8.58 -3.22
C ILE A 159 18.79 8.71 -4.07
N SER A 160 17.60 8.59 -3.46
CA SER A 160 16.33 8.86 -4.15
C SER A 160 16.27 10.29 -4.70
N TYR A 161 16.79 11.27 -3.96
CA TYR A 161 16.86 12.66 -4.39
C TYR A 161 17.84 12.85 -5.56
N LEU A 162 19.02 12.22 -5.51
CA LEU A 162 19.98 12.24 -6.62
C LEU A 162 19.40 11.61 -7.89
N ILE A 163 18.75 10.45 -7.79
CA ILE A 163 18.06 9.80 -8.91
C ILE A 163 17.03 10.75 -9.53
N ALA A 164 16.24 11.44 -8.69
CA ALA A 164 15.25 12.39 -9.16
C ALA A 164 15.87 13.60 -9.87
N ALA A 165 17.00 14.13 -9.37
CA ALA A 165 17.71 15.23 -10.00
C ALA A 165 18.25 14.82 -11.39
N ILE A 166 18.90 13.65 -11.49
CA ILE A 166 19.39 13.10 -12.76
C ILE A 166 18.23 12.91 -13.75
N SER A 167 17.11 12.35 -13.29
CA SER A 167 15.93 12.13 -14.12
C SER A 167 15.28 13.43 -14.61
N ALA A 168 15.47 14.53 -13.88
CA ALA A 168 15.04 15.87 -14.29
C ALA A 168 16.05 16.56 -15.24
N GLY A 169 17.13 15.88 -15.63
CA GLY A 169 18.18 16.43 -16.48
C GLY A 169 19.07 17.46 -15.78
N ILE A 170 19.11 17.47 -14.44
CA ILE A 170 19.97 18.37 -13.67
C ILE A 170 21.41 17.82 -13.71
N GLU A 171 22.34 18.65 -14.14
CA GLU A 171 23.77 18.34 -14.21
C GLU A 171 24.56 19.41 -13.45
N THR A 172 25.16 19.04 -12.31
CA THR A 172 26.05 19.92 -11.53
C THR A 172 27.49 19.42 -11.59
N ALA A 173 28.43 20.28 -11.22
CA ALA A 173 29.86 19.96 -11.25
C ALA A 173 30.22 18.75 -10.38
N LEU A 174 29.60 18.60 -9.20
CA LEU A 174 29.87 17.46 -8.30
C LEU A 174 29.03 16.21 -8.59
N LEU A 175 28.04 16.28 -9.49
CA LEU A 175 27.15 15.14 -9.73
C LEU A 175 27.91 13.87 -10.19
N PRO A 176 28.88 13.93 -11.13
CA PRO A 176 29.59 12.72 -11.57
C PRO A 176 30.39 12.05 -10.45
N SER A 177 31.12 12.83 -9.64
CA SER A 177 31.90 12.29 -8.52
C SER A 177 30.98 11.78 -7.40
N TYR A 178 29.95 12.53 -7.03
CA TYR A 178 28.95 12.11 -6.04
C TYR A 178 28.29 10.77 -6.41
N LYS A 179 27.85 10.62 -7.68
CA LYS A 179 27.31 9.36 -8.18
C LYS A 179 28.34 8.23 -8.09
N ARG A 180 29.56 8.45 -8.58
CA ARG A 180 30.63 7.45 -8.58
C ARG A 180 30.96 6.97 -7.17
N GLU A 181 31.07 7.87 -6.21
CA GLU A 181 31.37 7.52 -4.81
C GLU A 181 30.23 6.70 -4.18
N ILE A 182 28.95 6.99 -4.46
CA ILE A 182 27.84 6.12 -4.01
C ILE A 182 27.99 4.71 -4.55
N LEU A 183 28.24 4.57 -5.85
CA LEU A 183 28.37 3.27 -6.50
C LEU A 183 29.57 2.50 -5.95
N ALA A 184 30.72 3.18 -5.78
CA ALA A 184 31.92 2.59 -5.19
C ALA A 184 31.69 2.10 -3.75
N LEU A 185 31.05 2.93 -2.90
CA LEU A 185 30.80 2.59 -1.49
C LEU A 185 29.75 1.48 -1.29
N THR A 186 28.88 1.27 -2.28
CA THR A 186 27.82 0.25 -2.22
C THR A 186 28.12 -1.00 -3.04
N GLY A 187 29.17 -0.99 -3.85
CA GLY A 187 29.48 -2.04 -4.82
C GLY A 187 28.43 -2.20 -5.92
N ALA A 188 27.53 -1.24 -6.09
CA ALA A 188 26.43 -1.32 -7.04
C ALA A 188 26.80 -0.77 -8.42
N GLU A 189 26.20 -1.29 -9.48
CA GLU A 189 26.34 -0.77 -10.84
C GLU A 189 25.44 0.45 -11.08
N THR A 190 24.31 0.51 -10.37
CA THR A 190 23.32 1.59 -10.53
C THR A 190 22.89 2.21 -9.20
N LEU A 191 22.44 3.47 -9.22
CA LEU A 191 21.92 4.14 -8.01
C LEU A 191 20.64 3.48 -7.47
N LYS A 192 19.85 2.84 -8.34
CA LYS A 192 18.64 2.11 -7.94
C LYS A 192 19.00 0.84 -7.16
N GLU A 193 20.00 0.12 -7.65
CA GLU A 193 20.56 -1.04 -6.97
C GLU A 193 21.21 -0.65 -5.64
N ALA A 194 22.05 0.40 -5.62
CA ALA A 194 22.64 0.95 -4.39
C ALA A 194 21.57 1.22 -3.32
N LEU A 195 20.45 1.84 -3.73
CA LEU A 195 19.33 2.13 -2.85
C LEU A 195 18.57 0.87 -2.40
N ALA A 196 18.43 -0.13 -3.26
CA ALA A 196 17.79 -1.40 -2.93
C ALA A 196 18.62 -2.18 -1.90
N ASN A 197 19.94 -2.24 -2.10
CA ASN A 197 20.88 -2.89 -1.18
C ASN A 197 20.82 -2.28 0.22
N LEU A 198 20.61 -0.95 0.32
CA LEU A 198 20.52 -0.24 1.59
C LEU A 198 19.16 -0.34 2.30
N ARG A 199 18.08 -0.56 1.55
CA ARG A 199 16.70 -0.55 2.06
C ARG A 199 16.14 -1.91 2.43
N ASN A 200 16.74 -2.96 1.91
CA ASN A 200 16.38 -4.30 2.29
C ASN A 200 17.06 -4.64 3.61
N THR A 201 16.34 -4.47 4.72
CA THR A 201 16.74 -5.08 5.99
C THR A 201 16.83 -6.58 5.77
N LEU A 202 18.05 -7.09 5.81
CA LEU A 202 18.32 -8.51 5.87
C LEU A 202 17.65 -9.08 7.12
N THR A 203 16.99 -10.23 7.02
CA THR A 203 16.63 -11.02 8.21
C THR A 203 17.90 -11.42 8.98
N ALA A 204 17.78 -11.92 10.21
CA ALA A 204 18.94 -12.38 10.97
C ALA A 204 19.72 -13.49 10.23
N GLU A 205 19.01 -14.37 9.54
CA GLU A 205 19.57 -15.45 8.72
C GLU A 205 20.27 -14.91 7.47
N GLU A 206 19.64 -13.94 6.79
CA GLU A 206 20.20 -13.27 5.61
C GLU A 206 21.42 -12.42 5.97
N LEU A 207 21.44 -11.83 7.17
CA LEU A 207 22.57 -11.11 7.71
C LEU A 207 23.76 -12.04 7.98
N ASP A 208 23.49 -13.21 8.55
CA ASP A 208 24.52 -14.23 8.76
C ASP A 208 25.07 -14.77 7.44
N GLU A 209 24.20 -15.05 6.47
CA GLU A 209 24.59 -15.43 5.11
C GLU A 209 25.43 -14.34 4.43
N ALA A 210 25.01 -13.08 4.52
CA ALA A 210 25.76 -11.95 3.97
C ALA A 210 27.14 -11.82 4.63
N ARG A 211 27.25 -12.03 5.95
CA ARG A 211 28.54 -12.06 6.65
C ARG A 211 29.44 -13.20 6.17
N ARG A 212 28.90 -14.41 6.01
CA ARG A 212 29.65 -15.57 5.50
C ARG A 212 30.17 -15.31 4.08
N ARG A 213 29.36 -14.72 3.21
CA ARG A 213 29.78 -14.36 1.85
C ARG A 213 30.79 -13.22 1.81
N ALA A 214 30.60 -12.19 2.63
CA ALA A 214 31.55 -11.09 2.76
C ALA A 214 32.93 -11.58 3.18
N TYR A 215 32.98 -12.57 4.07
CA TYR A 215 34.22 -13.24 4.43
C TYR A 215 34.86 -13.96 3.22
N GLY A 216 34.05 -14.63 2.40
CA GLY A 216 34.49 -15.21 1.11
C GLY A 216 35.11 -14.17 0.18
N PHE A 217 34.45 -13.03 -0.03
CA PHE A 217 34.99 -11.94 -0.87
C PHE A 217 36.29 -11.36 -0.33
N SER A 218 36.41 -11.26 0.99
CA SER A 218 37.66 -10.82 1.63
C SER A 218 38.81 -11.80 1.34
N LEU A 219 38.55 -13.11 1.40
CA LEU A 219 39.54 -14.15 1.05
C LEU A 219 39.90 -14.12 -0.44
N GLU A 220 38.92 -13.95 -1.34
CA GLU A 220 39.18 -13.83 -2.78
C GLU A 220 40.10 -12.64 -3.07
N ARG A 221 39.85 -11.49 -2.46
CA ARG A 221 40.70 -10.30 -2.62
C ARG A 221 42.13 -10.53 -2.12
N GLY A 222 42.31 -11.32 -1.07
CA GLY A 222 43.61 -11.65 -0.51
C GLY A 222 44.26 -12.91 -1.09
N ASP A 223 43.83 -13.36 -2.28
CA ASP A 223 44.37 -14.54 -2.96
C ASP A 223 44.34 -15.81 -2.07
N GLY A 224 43.18 -16.04 -1.44
CA GLY A 224 42.94 -17.16 -0.53
C GLY A 224 43.45 -16.93 0.90
N LYS A 225 44.02 -15.76 1.20
CA LYS A 225 44.41 -15.35 2.56
C LYS A 225 43.61 -14.12 2.99
N LEU A 226 43.48 -13.92 4.30
CA LEU A 226 42.87 -12.70 4.81
C LEU A 226 43.79 -11.50 4.53
N PRO A 227 43.36 -10.50 3.76
CA PRO A 227 44.13 -9.29 3.56
C PRO A 227 44.19 -8.46 4.87
N PRO A 228 45.15 -7.53 5.01
CA PRO A 228 45.16 -6.58 6.12
C PRO A 228 43.80 -5.89 6.26
N TYR A 229 43.32 -5.76 7.50
CA TYR A 229 42.00 -5.18 7.73
C TYR A 229 41.94 -3.74 7.23
N ASN A 230 41.03 -3.50 6.30
CA ASN A 230 40.65 -2.18 5.82
C ASN A 230 39.12 -2.02 5.99
N PRO A 231 38.66 -1.02 6.75
CA PRO A 231 37.23 -0.87 7.04
C PRO A 231 36.39 -0.54 5.80
N ASN A 232 36.94 0.13 4.79
CA ASN A 232 36.21 0.44 3.55
C ASN A 232 35.98 -0.83 2.73
N ASP A 233 37.02 -1.64 2.64
CA ASP A 233 37.05 -2.93 1.94
C ASP A 233 36.09 -3.93 2.59
N ALA A 234 36.15 -4.08 3.92
CA ALA A 234 35.23 -4.94 4.67
C ALA A 234 33.77 -4.49 4.54
N THR A 235 33.53 -3.17 4.51
CA THR A 235 32.20 -2.60 4.30
C THR A 235 31.70 -2.87 2.88
N GLY A 236 32.55 -2.69 1.87
CA GLY A 236 32.23 -3.00 0.47
C GLY A 236 31.90 -4.47 0.26
N ASP A 237 32.70 -5.38 0.79
CA ASP A 237 32.48 -6.83 0.72
C ASP A 237 31.14 -7.22 1.35
N PHE A 238 30.81 -6.63 2.51
CA PHE A 238 29.54 -6.87 3.17
C PHE A 238 28.35 -6.38 2.34
N TRP A 239 28.42 -5.19 1.75
CA TRP A 239 27.30 -4.67 0.94
C TRP A 239 27.11 -5.42 -0.37
N ARG A 240 28.20 -5.86 -1.02
CA ARG A 240 28.12 -6.77 -2.16
C ARG A 240 27.40 -8.06 -1.77
N ALA A 241 27.81 -8.67 -0.66
CA ALA A 241 27.19 -9.90 -0.16
C ALA A 241 25.72 -9.72 0.20
N ALA A 242 25.38 -8.62 0.88
CA ALA A 242 24.00 -8.26 1.18
C ALA A 242 23.16 -8.10 -0.09
N GLY A 243 23.69 -7.43 -1.12
CA GLY A 243 23.06 -7.28 -2.43
C GLY A 243 22.78 -8.64 -3.09
N GLU A 244 23.75 -9.55 -3.09
CA GLU A 244 23.58 -10.90 -3.65
C GLU A 244 22.55 -11.74 -2.88
N VAL A 245 22.52 -11.65 -1.54
CA VAL A 245 21.53 -12.34 -0.70
C VAL A 245 20.12 -11.81 -1.00
N VAL A 246 19.98 -10.50 -1.13
CA VAL A 246 18.73 -9.85 -1.54
C VAL A 246 18.32 -10.28 -2.94
N ALA A 247 19.23 -10.30 -3.91
CA ALA A 247 18.94 -10.73 -5.27
C ALA A 247 18.49 -12.20 -5.33
N GLN A 248 19.07 -13.06 -4.50
CA GLN A 248 18.61 -14.45 -4.37
C GLN A 248 17.22 -14.55 -3.74
N ARG A 249 16.88 -13.70 -2.77
CA ARG A 249 15.52 -13.61 -2.23
C ARG A 249 14.52 -13.22 -3.32
N GLU A 250 14.87 -12.25 -4.16
CA GLU A 250 14.02 -11.84 -5.28
C GLU A 250 13.84 -12.98 -6.28
N ASN A 251 14.92 -13.65 -6.68
CA ASN A 251 14.84 -14.81 -7.58
C ASN A 251 13.99 -15.96 -6.98
N LYS A 252 14.09 -16.20 -5.68
CA LYS A 252 13.28 -17.20 -4.98
C LYS A 252 11.80 -16.80 -4.94
N ALA A 253 11.48 -15.52 -4.80
CA ALA A 253 10.11 -15.03 -4.88
C ALA A 253 9.51 -15.16 -6.30
N THR A 254 10.28 -14.85 -7.34
CA THR A 254 9.86 -15.03 -8.75
C THR A 254 9.71 -16.51 -9.11
N GLN A 255 10.50 -17.40 -8.51
CA GLN A 255 10.31 -18.85 -8.62
C GLN A 255 9.09 -19.36 -7.86
N LEU A 256 8.71 -18.69 -6.76
CA LEU A 256 7.59 -19.11 -5.91
C LEU A 256 6.22 -18.70 -6.49
N PHE A 257 6.11 -17.49 -7.03
CA PHE A 257 4.86 -16.95 -7.56
C PHE A 257 4.82 -17.03 -9.09
N THR A 258 4.73 -18.26 -9.60
CA THR A 258 4.77 -18.56 -11.03
C THR A 258 3.57 -17.96 -11.78
N LEU A 259 3.73 -17.73 -13.09
CA LEU A 259 2.62 -17.30 -13.95
C LEU A 259 1.43 -18.26 -13.89
N GLU A 260 1.69 -19.57 -13.76
CA GLU A 260 0.64 -20.58 -13.63
C GLU A 260 -0.18 -20.40 -12.34
N LEU A 261 0.47 -20.17 -11.20
CA LEU A 261 -0.20 -19.87 -9.94
C LEU A 261 -1.03 -18.57 -10.07
N LEU A 262 -0.43 -17.52 -10.63
CA LEU A 262 -1.12 -16.23 -10.82
C LEU A 262 -2.35 -16.38 -11.72
N GLN A 263 -2.26 -17.18 -12.80
CA GLN A 263 -3.39 -17.47 -13.67
C GLN A 263 -4.46 -18.28 -12.95
N ALA A 264 -4.10 -19.29 -12.14
CA ALA A 264 -5.08 -20.08 -11.39
C ALA A 264 -5.85 -19.24 -10.35
N ILE A 265 -5.15 -18.32 -9.66
CA ILE A 265 -5.78 -17.35 -8.75
C ILE A 265 -6.73 -16.43 -9.52
N ASN A 266 -6.27 -15.90 -10.66
CA ASN A 266 -7.10 -15.05 -11.52
C ASN A 266 -8.37 -15.78 -11.99
N ASP A 267 -8.22 -17.01 -12.48
CA ASP A 267 -9.33 -17.82 -12.98
C ASP A 267 -10.33 -18.11 -11.87
N TRP A 268 -9.86 -18.49 -10.68
CA TRP A 268 -10.71 -18.67 -9.50
C TRP A 268 -11.54 -17.41 -9.20
N GLN A 269 -10.88 -16.24 -9.19
CA GLN A 269 -11.51 -14.95 -8.85
C GLN A 269 -12.45 -14.41 -9.93
N CYS A 270 -12.29 -14.83 -11.19
CA CYS A 270 -13.24 -14.53 -12.26
C CYS A 270 -14.64 -15.13 -11.98
N GLY A 271 -14.72 -16.16 -11.12
CA GLY A 271 -15.96 -16.86 -10.82
C GLY A 271 -16.53 -17.63 -12.02
N GLY A 272 -17.72 -18.20 -11.87
CA GLY A 272 -18.34 -19.00 -12.93
C GLY A 272 -19.49 -19.85 -12.42
N ASN A 273 -19.95 -20.78 -13.26
CA ASN A 273 -20.94 -21.78 -12.87
C ASN A 273 -20.32 -22.86 -11.94
N ALA A 274 -21.15 -23.77 -11.42
CA ALA A 274 -20.72 -24.78 -10.46
C ALA A 274 -19.61 -25.72 -11.00
N LYS A 275 -19.67 -26.07 -12.29
CA LYS A 275 -18.65 -26.90 -12.94
C LYS A 275 -17.32 -26.16 -13.04
N GLU A 276 -17.35 -24.92 -13.53
CA GLU A 276 -16.15 -24.06 -13.64
C GLU A 276 -15.53 -23.79 -12.27
N LYS A 277 -16.34 -23.53 -11.24
CA LYS A 277 -15.87 -23.36 -9.85
C LYS A 277 -15.09 -24.60 -9.39
N ASN A 278 -15.62 -25.79 -9.63
CA ASN A 278 -14.97 -27.03 -9.21
C ASN A 278 -13.66 -27.29 -9.96
N GLU A 279 -13.64 -27.08 -11.28
CA GLU A 279 -12.44 -27.26 -12.11
C GLU A 279 -11.34 -26.26 -11.73
N ARG A 280 -11.69 -24.98 -11.57
CA ARG A 280 -10.75 -23.93 -11.17
C ARG A 280 -10.29 -24.09 -9.73
N GLY A 281 -11.16 -24.53 -8.83
CA GLY A 281 -10.81 -24.83 -7.44
C GLY A 281 -9.76 -25.94 -7.36
N LYS A 282 -9.94 -27.05 -8.09
CA LYS A 282 -8.96 -28.15 -8.15
C LYS A 282 -7.64 -27.69 -8.73
N LYS A 283 -7.66 -26.96 -9.85
CA LYS A 283 -6.45 -26.41 -10.44
C LYS A 283 -5.71 -25.48 -9.47
N LEU A 284 -6.44 -24.62 -8.75
CA LEU A 284 -5.87 -23.76 -7.72
C LEU A 284 -5.22 -24.56 -6.60
N GLN A 285 -5.85 -25.64 -6.15
CA GLN A 285 -5.30 -26.55 -5.15
C GLN A 285 -3.99 -27.20 -5.60
N ASP A 286 -3.96 -27.73 -6.83
CA ASP A 286 -2.78 -28.39 -7.39
C ASP A 286 -1.58 -27.43 -7.45
N VAL A 287 -1.78 -26.22 -7.97
CA VAL A 287 -0.69 -25.24 -8.12
C VAL A 287 -0.31 -24.57 -6.80
N ALA A 288 -1.23 -24.47 -5.84
CA ALA A 288 -0.95 -23.90 -4.53
C ALA A 288 -0.22 -24.88 -3.61
N ALA A 289 -0.24 -26.19 -3.87
CA ALA A 289 0.35 -27.21 -2.99
C ALA A 289 1.83 -26.96 -2.64
N GLY A 290 2.60 -26.38 -3.58
CA GLY A 290 4.01 -26.02 -3.38
C GLY A 290 4.27 -24.73 -2.60
N LEU A 291 3.22 -23.98 -2.25
CA LEU A 291 3.37 -22.73 -1.50
C LEU A 291 3.74 -22.97 -0.04
N PRO A 292 4.51 -22.04 0.57
CA PRO A 292 4.77 -22.03 2.01
C PRO A 292 3.49 -22.14 2.82
N GLU A 293 3.57 -22.88 3.91
CA GLU A 293 2.44 -23.16 4.81
C GLU A 293 1.76 -21.88 5.33
N LYS A 294 2.51 -20.78 5.49
CA LYS A 294 1.96 -19.47 5.88
C LYS A 294 0.81 -18.97 4.98
N PHE A 295 0.77 -19.41 3.71
CA PHE A 295 -0.29 -19.10 2.74
C PHE A 295 -1.36 -20.18 2.64
N ARG A 296 -1.18 -21.33 3.28
CA ARG A 296 -2.09 -22.48 3.25
C ARG A 296 -2.61 -22.82 4.65
N GLN A 297 -2.69 -21.82 5.51
CA GLN A 297 -3.22 -21.96 6.86
C GLN A 297 -3.95 -20.69 7.30
N THR A 298 -4.77 -20.88 8.33
CA THR A 298 -5.36 -19.80 9.13
C THR A 298 -5.40 -20.25 10.59
N ASP A 299 -5.22 -19.31 11.50
CA ASP A 299 -5.25 -19.49 12.96
C ASP A 299 -6.57 -19.00 13.57
N VAL A 300 -7.51 -18.52 12.73
CA VAL A 300 -8.79 -17.97 13.16
C VAL A 300 -9.95 -18.67 12.46
N ALA A 301 -11.14 -18.52 13.05
CA ALA A 301 -12.37 -19.04 12.46
C ALA A 301 -12.66 -18.35 11.12
N CYS A 302 -13.18 -19.13 10.18
CA CYS A 302 -13.58 -18.67 8.86
C CYS A 302 -15.11 -18.64 8.74
N TYR A 303 -15.63 -17.64 8.03
CA TYR A 303 -17.04 -17.38 7.85
C TYR A 303 -17.43 -17.45 6.38
N ARG A 304 -18.61 -18.00 6.09
CA ARG A 304 -19.16 -18.06 4.72
C ARG A 304 -20.65 -17.81 4.74
N ARG A 305 -21.08 -16.85 3.92
CA ARG A 305 -22.48 -16.59 3.64
C ARG A 305 -22.97 -17.51 2.52
N LEU A 306 -24.10 -18.19 2.75
CA LEU A 306 -24.85 -18.88 1.71
C LEU A 306 -26.25 -18.29 1.55
N LYS A 307 -26.75 -18.33 0.32
CA LYS A 307 -28.14 -18.07 -0.03
C LYS A 307 -28.79 -19.41 -0.35
N LEU A 308 -29.62 -19.89 0.57
CA LEU A 308 -30.29 -21.17 0.45
C LEU A 308 -31.66 -20.99 -0.21
N HIS A 309 -31.92 -21.84 -1.20
CA HIS A 309 -33.24 -22.03 -1.80
C HIS A 309 -33.99 -23.13 -1.02
N LYS A 310 -35.30 -23.27 -1.24
CA LYS A 310 -36.17 -24.13 -0.41
C LYS A 310 -35.67 -25.57 -0.24
N SER A 311 -35.15 -26.20 -1.30
CA SER A 311 -34.61 -27.57 -1.19
C SER A 311 -33.34 -27.65 -0.36
N ALA A 312 -32.44 -26.66 -0.45
CA ALA A 312 -31.24 -26.65 0.40
C ALA A 312 -31.58 -26.39 1.88
N VAL A 313 -32.58 -25.55 2.18
CA VAL A 313 -33.07 -25.39 3.55
C VAL A 313 -33.67 -26.69 4.08
N TRP A 314 -34.38 -27.41 3.22
CA TRP A 314 -34.94 -28.72 3.54
C TRP A 314 -33.85 -29.76 3.83
N THR A 315 -32.87 -29.92 2.94
CA THR A 315 -31.71 -30.80 3.11
C THR A 315 -30.97 -30.50 4.41
N LEU A 316 -30.68 -29.23 4.68
CA LEU A 316 -30.01 -28.83 5.92
C LEU A 316 -30.83 -29.18 7.17
N GLY A 317 -32.16 -29.21 7.08
CA GLY A 317 -33.02 -29.59 8.20
C GLY A 317 -33.24 -31.10 8.33
N THR A 318 -33.06 -31.90 7.27
CA THR A 318 -33.21 -33.37 7.33
C THR A 318 -31.91 -34.09 7.57
N ASP A 319 -30.86 -33.63 6.90
CA ASP A 319 -29.55 -34.29 6.86
C ASP A 319 -28.57 -33.60 7.82
N GLU A 320 -28.97 -32.44 8.38
CA GLU A 320 -28.17 -31.60 9.26
C GLU A 320 -26.84 -31.13 8.65
N GLU A 321 -26.67 -31.32 7.35
CA GLU A 321 -25.50 -30.88 6.60
C GLU A 321 -25.85 -30.41 5.18
N LEU A 322 -24.93 -29.68 4.57
CA LEU A 322 -24.95 -29.35 3.15
C LEU A 322 -23.61 -29.72 2.53
N ALA A 323 -23.65 -30.49 1.44
CA ALA A 323 -22.47 -30.81 0.65
C ALA A 323 -21.78 -29.53 0.18
N GLU A 324 -20.46 -29.50 0.32
CA GLU A 324 -19.60 -28.41 -0.12
C GLU A 324 -18.36 -28.98 -0.84
N THR A 325 -17.60 -28.09 -1.45
CA THR A 325 -16.44 -28.40 -2.28
C THR A 325 -15.32 -27.44 -1.92
N ILE A 326 -14.42 -27.15 -2.86
CA ILE A 326 -13.50 -26.02 -2.73
C ILE A 326 -14.31 -24.73 -2.82
N SER A 327 -14.16 -23.85 -1.84
CA SER A 327 -15.09 -22.75 -1.65
C SER A 327 -14.46 -21.53 -0.97
N ALA A 328 -15.01 -20.35 -1.26
CA ALA A 328 -14.58 -19.06 -0.72
C ALA A 328 -15.12 -18.80 0.71
N TRP A 329 -14.22 -18.48 1.63
CA TRP A 329 -14.49 -18.08 3.02
C TRP A 329 -13.78 -16.77 3.34
N THR A 330 -13.96 -16.23 4.54
CA THR A 330 -13.22 -15.06 5.03
C THR A 330 -12.96 -15.16 6.54
N GLU A 331 -11.85 -14.61 7.00
CA GLU A 331 -11.53 -14.47 8.44
C GLU A 331 -12.39 -13.39 9.11
N SER A 332 -13.09 -12.55 8.34
CA SER A 332 -13.90 -11.43 8.83
C SER A 332 -15.41 -11.73 8.82
N GLU A 333 -16.00 -11.82 10.01
CA GLU A 333 -17.46 -11.95 10.18
C GLU A 333 -18.20 -10.82 9.45
N ALA A 334 -17.69 -9.59 9.54
CA ALA A 334 -18.29 -8.41 8.92
C ALA A 334 -18.29 -8.51 7.38
N VAL A 335 -17.19 -9.00 6.79
CA VAL A 335 -17.09 -9.22 5.34
C VAL A 335 -18.10 -10.29 4.91
N ALA A 336 -18.20 -11.42 5.61
CA ALA A 336 -19.19 -12.44 5.31
C ALA A 336 -20.64 -11.91 5.41
N MET A 337 -20.93 -11.12 6.44
CA MET A 337 -22.25 -10.51 6.66
C MET A 337 -22.62 -9.43 5.65
N GLY A 338 -21.64 -8.71 5.09
CA GLY A 338 -21.84 -7.64 4.11
C GLY A 338 -21.74 -8.10 2.65
N PHE A 339 -21.16 -9.27 2.39
CA PHE A 339 -20.95 -9.81 1.05
C PHE A 339 -22.25 -9.79 0.24
N LYS A 340 -22.20 -9.46 -1.07
CA LYS A 340 -23.35 -9.30 -1.99
C LYS A 340 -24.58 -8.63 -1.34
N GLY A 341 -24.38 -7.47 -0.71
CA GLY A 341 -25.45 -6.63 -0.18
C GLY A 341 -26.06 -7.07 1.16
N GLY A 342 -25.48 -8.07 1.83
CA GLY A 342 -25.91 -8.50 3.16
C GLY A 342 -26.98 -9.58 3.17
N VAL A 343 -28.11 -9.39 3.85
CA VAL A 343 -29.18 -10.40 3.89
C VAL A 343 -29.77 -10.56 2.47
N PRO A 344 -29.98 -11.80 1.94
CA PRO A 344 -30.62 -12.00 0.64
C PRO A 344 -32.02 -11.39 0.59
N GLU A 345 -32.55 -11.16 -0.60
CA GLU A 345 -33.90 -10.66 -0.82
C GLU A 345 -35.00 -11.61 -0.29
N PRO A 346 -36.23 -11.10 -0.03
CA PRO A 346 -37.33 -11.93 0.45
C PRO A 346 -37.61 -13.13 -0.46
N GLY A 347 -37.89 -14.29 0.14
CA GLY A 347 -38.10 -15.55 -0.58
C GLY A 347 -36.86 -16.46 -0.66
N SER A 348 -35.69 -15.96 -0.26
CA SER A 348 -34.48 -16.76 -0.06
C SER A 348 -34.04 -16.74 1.41
N GLN A 349 -33.37 -17.79 1.85
CA GLN A 349 -32.87 -17.89 3.22
C GLN A 349 -31.38 -17.59 3.26
N GLY A 350 -30.99 -16.50 3.91
CA GLY A 350 -29.58 -16.20 4.18
C GLY A 350 -29.08 -16.99 5.36
N VAL A 351 -27.90 -17.58 5.26
CA VAL A 351 -27.23 -18.23 6.38
C VAL A 351 -25.75 -17.87 6.39
N ILE A 352 -25.13 -17.90 7.57
CA ILE A 352 -23.68 -17.78 7.73
C ILE A 352 -23.20 -18.97 8.52
N PHE A 353 -22.23 -19.69 7.97
CA PHE A 353 -21.51 -20.75 8.66
C PHE A 353 -20.20 -20.21 9.23
N LYS A 354 -19.78 -20.75 10.37
CA LYS A 354 -18.49 -20.49 11.01
C LYS A 354 -17.78 -21.82 11.24
N ILE A 355 -16.58 -21.95 10.69
CA ILE A 355 -15.75 -23.15 10.87
C ILE A 355 -14.37 -22.77 11.41
N ASN A 356 -13.71 -23.69 12.09
CA ASN A 356 -12.27 -23.66 12.31
C ASN A 356 -11.66 -24.65 11.30
N PRO A 357 -11.02 -24.17 10.21
CA PRO A 357 -10.54 -25.06 9.16
C PRO A 357 -9.52 -26.05 9.73
N GLY A 358 -9.66 -27.34 9.41
CA GLY A 358 -8.72 -28.38 9.82
C GLY A 358 -7.34 -28.19 9.17
N LEU A 359 -6.31 -28.80 9.76
CA LEU A 359 -4.97 -28.82 9.16
C LEU A 359 -5.04 -29.40 7.73
N GLY A 360 -4.43 -28.69 6.78
CA GLY A 360 -4.43 -29.09 5.37
C GLY A 360 -5.71 -28.79 4.59
N SER A 361 -6.79 -28.30 5.22
CA SER A 361 -8.04 -27.95 4.52
C SER A 361 -8.00 -26.59 3.81
N VAL A 362 -7.10 -25.69 4.23
CA VAL A 362 -6.91 -24.39 3.58
C VAL A 362 -6.09 -24.59 2.32
N VAL A 363 -6.76 -24.44 1.18
CA VAL A 363 -6.11 -24.47 -0.14
C VAL A 363 -5.23 -23.25 -0.32
N LEU A 364 -5.78 -22.05 -0.04
CA LEU A 364 -5.06 -20.81 -0.19
C LEU A 364 -5.68 -19.67 0.62
N ASN A 365 -4.87 -18.97 1.41
CA ASN A 365 -5.26 -17.77 2.13
C ASN A 365 -4.89 -16.54 1.30
N LEU A 366 -5.84 -16.06 0.50
CA LEU A 366 -5.62 -14.89 -0.38
C LEU A 366 -5.42 -13.62 0.44
N SER A 367 -6.08 -13.45 1.61
CA SER A 367 -5.86 -12.30 2.49
C SER A 367 -4.38 -12.14 2.87
N ARG A 368 -3.70 -13.24 3.19
CA ARG A 368 -2.26 -13.24 3.49
C ARG A 368 -1.40 -13.07 2.25
N LEU A 369 -1.76 -13.75 1.16
CA LEU A 369 -1.00 -13.72 -0.08
C LEU A 369 -0.95 -12.31 -0.68
N TYR A 370 -2.08 -11.59 -0.71
CA TYR A 370 -2.15 -10.22 -1.22
C TYR A 370 -1.39 -9.21 -0.37
N LYS A 371 -1.05 -9.53 0.89
CA LYS A 371 -0.20 -8.72 1.77
C LYS A 371 1.30 -9.01 1.58
N ASP A 372 1.68 -10.04 0.83
CA ASP A 372 3.08 -10.40 0.57
C ASP A 372 3.67 -9.54 -0.57
N GLU A 373 4.79 -8.89 -0.30
CA GLU A 373 5.44 -7.99 -1.27
C GLU A 373 5.94 -8.73 -2.53
N GLY A 374 6.42 -9.97 -2.36
CA GLY A 374 6.88 -10.80 -3.47
C GLY A 374 5.74 -11.16 -4.42
N PHE A 375 4.56 -11.45 -3.86
CA PHE A 375 3.36 -11.72 -4.64
C PHE A 375 2.90 -10.50 -5.43
N GLN A 376 2.86 -9.31 -4.80
CA GLN A 376 2.49 -8.05 -5.47
C GLN A 376 3.46 -7.67 -6.60
N LYS A 377 4.76 -7.93 -6.41
CA LYS A 377 5.77 -7.76 -7.46
C LYS A 377 5.52 -8.72 -8.63
N ALA A 378 5.28 -10.00 -8.34
CA ALA A 378 5.00 -11.01 -9.36
C ALA A 378 3.74 -10.67 -10.18
N ILE A 379 2.67 -10.19 -9.56
CA ILE A 379 1.49 -9.65 -10.27
C ILE A 379 1.91 -8.53 -11.23
N SER A 380 2.69 -7.56 -10.74
CA SER A 380 3.10 -6.40 -11.54
C SER A 380 3.95 -6.78 -12.75
N GLU A 381 4.82 -7.78 -12.60
CA GLU A 381 5.67 -8.32 -13.66
C GLU A 381 4.89 -9.15 -14.69
N HIS A 382 3.90 -9.90 -14.25
CA HIS A 382 3.16 -10.86 -15.09
C HIS A 382 1.80 -10.36 -15.59
N LYS A 383 1.30 -9.19 -15.16
CA LYS A 383 -0.05 -8.71 -15.50
C LYS A 383 -0.39 -8.73 -17.00
N GLY A 384 0.56 -8.42 -17.87
CA GLY A 384 0.36 -8.44 -19.33
C GLY A 384 0.26 -9.83 -19.94
N LYS A 385 0.55 -10.89 -19.17
CA LYS A 385 0.52 -12.29 -19.57
C LYS A 385 -0.63 -13.06 -18.93
N ILE A 386 -1.35 -12.45 -17.97
CA ILE A 386 -2.49 -13.07 -17.29
C ILE A 386 -3.74 -12.83 -18.13
N ALA A 387 -4.35 -13.91 -18.62
CA ALA A 387 -5.57 -13.83 -19.39
C ALA A 387 -6.74 -13.38 -18.50
N GLY A 388 -7.48 -12.35 -18.91
CA GLY A 388 -8.62 -11.83 -18.14
C GLY A 388 -8.24 -11.13 -16.84
N PHE A 389 -7.05 -10.54 -16.77
CA PHE A 389 -6.50 -9.88 -15.58
C PHE A 389 -7.52 -8.97 -14.85
N ASP A 390 -8.18 -8.06 -15.59
CA ASP A 390 -9.13 -7.09 -15.01
C ASP A 390 -10.44 -7.72 -14.50
N LEU A 391 -10.72 -8.99 -14.85
CA LEU A 391 -11.89 -9.73 -14.39
C LEU A 391 -11.63 -10.52 -13.11
N GLY A 392 -10.37 -10.88 -12.86
CA GLY A 392 -9.92 -11.67 -11.72
C GLY A 392 -8.96 -10.87 -10.82
N ILE A 393 -7.69 -11.27 -10.84
CA ILE A 393 -6.65 -10.81 -9.90
C ILE A 393 -6.40 -9.30 -9.97
N GLY A 394 -6.64 -8.66 -11.12
CA GLY A 394 -6.49 -7.22 -11.29
C GLY A 394 -7.61 -6.38 -10.68
N LYS A 395 -8.76 -6.99 -10.39
CA LYS A 395 -9.92 -6.31 -9.78
C LYS A 395 -9.74 -6.11 -8.28
N TYR A 396 -9.02 -7.01 -7.65
CA TYR A 396 -8.88 -7.07 -6.21
C TYR A 396 -7.45 -6.66 -5.90
N GLU A 397 -7.24 -5.45 -5.37
CA GLU A 397 -5.91 -4.99 -4.94
C GLU A 397 -5.54 -5.66 -3.59
N ASN A 398 -4.88 -4.95 -2.69
CA ASN A 398 -4.54 -5.44 -1.34
C ASN A 398 -5.76 -5.58 -0.39
N THR A 399 -6.98 -5.49 -0.90
CA THR A 399 -8.22 -5.52 -0.11
C THR A 399 -8.90 -6.89 -0.12
N GLN A 400 -8.28 -7.90 -0.71
CA GLN A 400 -8.86 -9.25 -0.76
C GLN A 400 -8.85 -9.87 0.64
N GLU A 401 -9.98 -10.42 1.08
CA GLU A 401 -10.15 -11.02 2.41
C GLU A 401 -10.60 -12.49 2.34
N GLU A 402 -10.39 -13.10 1.17
CA GLU A 402 -10.81 -14.45 0.86
C GLU A 402 -9.82 -15.50 1.39
N VAL A 403 -10.37 -16.60 1.90
CA VAL A 403 -9.68 -17.84 2.22
C VAL A 403 -10.36 -18.96 1.45
N VAL A 404 -9.62 -19.65 0.59
CA VAL A 404 -10.11 -20.78 -0.19
C VAL A 404 -9.92 -22.05 0.63
N ILE A 405 -11.01 -22.76 0.89
CA ILE A 405 -11.05 -23.93 1.77
C ILE A 405 -11.68 -25.10 1.02
N GLU A 406 -11.04 -26.25 1.09
CA GLU A 406 -11.65 -27.53 0.74
C GLU A 406 -12.42 -28.05 1.96
N ASN A 407 -13.74 -28.10 1.86
CA ASN A 407 -14.57 -28.66 2.92
C ASN A 407 -15.68 -29.50 2.28
N GLY A 408 -15.79 -30.77 2.67
CA GLY A 408 -16.72 -31.73 2.06
C GLY A 408 -18.18 -31.45 2.40
N SER A 409 -18.46 -30.91 3.58
CA SER A 409 -19.79 -30.46 3.97
C SER A 409 -19.75 -29.37 5.04
N VAL A 410 -20.82 -28.57 5.13
CA VAL A 410 -21.05 -27.64 6.24
C VAL A 410 -22.19 -28.16 7.11
N GLN A 411 -21.96 -28.21 8.41
CA GLN A 411 -22.87 -28.81 9.39
C GLN A 411 -23.80 -27.75 9.98
N LEU A 412 -25.03 -28.12 10.33
CA LEU A 412 -26.01 -27.22 10.94
C LEU A 412 -25.56 -26.66 12.29
N ASP A 413 -24.74 -27.41 13.04
CA ASP A 413 -24.16 -26.95 14.31
C ASP A 413 -23.11 -25.85 14.13
N SER A 414 -22.48 -25.78 12.95
CA SER A 414 -21.56 -24.71 12.55
C SER A 414 -22.28 -23.43 12.10
N MET A 415 -23.61 -23.40 12.18
CA MET A 415 -24.42 -22.23 11.88
C MET A 415 -24.12 -21.08 12.83
N HIS A 416 -23.72 -19.94 12.27
CA HIS A 416 -23.37 -18.72 13.01
C HIS A 416 -24.48 -17.67 12.96
N ALA A 417 -25.19 -17.56 11.84
CA ALA A 417 -26.30 -16.60 11.74
C ALA A 417 -27.38 -17.02 10.74
N TRP A 418 -28.63 -16.65 11.07
CA TRP A 418 -29.77 -16.70 10.16
C TRP A 418 -30.10 -15.30 9.65
N GLY A 419 -30.24 -15.13 8.34
CA GLY A 419 -30.66 -13.89 7.70
C GLY A 419 -32.18 -13.87 7.53
N GLY A 420 -32.83 -12.80 7.96
CA GLY A 420 -34.27 -12.64 7.80
C GLY A 420 -34.68 -11.20 7.62
N PHE A 421 -35.97 -11.00 7.38
CA PHE A 421 -36.59 -9.69 7.36
C PHE A 421 -37.47 -9.56 8.60
N SER A 422 -37.41 -8.42 9.28
CA SER A 422 -38.52 -8.07 10.16
C SER A 422 -39.79 -7.89 9.34
N SER A 423 -40.95 -7.93 10.02
CA SER A 423 -42.17 -7.34 9.49
C SER A 423 -41.93 -5.90 9.05
N SER A 424 -42.81 -5.40 8.18
CA SER A 424 -42.78 -4.00 7.75
C SER A 424 -42.89 -3.06 8.95
N GLU A 425 -42.42 -1.83 8.77
CA GLU A 425 -42.48 -0.82 9.82
C GLU A 425 -43.91 -0.57 10.30
N GLU A 426 -44.89 -0.57 9.39
CA GLU A 426 -46.31 -0.43 9.72
C GLU A 426 -46.86 -1.63 10.51
N GLU A 427 -46.47 -2.86 10.15
CA GLU A 427 -46.87 -4.06 10.90
C GLU A 427 -46.26 -4.07 12.30
N LEU A 428 -44.98 -3.67 12.43
CA LEU A 428 -44.32 -3.56 13.73
C LEU A 428 -44.96 -2.47 14.59
N ALA A 429 -45.30 -1.32 14.00
CA ALA A 429 -46.02 -0.26 14.69
C ALA A 429 -47.44 -0.72 15.09
N THR A 430 -48.13 -1.45 14.21
CA THR A 430 -49.45 -2.03 14.49
C THR A 430 -49.38 -2.98 15.68
N GLN A 431 -48.36 -3.84 15.74
CA GLN A 431 -48.12 -4.73 16.89
C GLN A 431 -47.76 -3.95 18.16
N PHE A 432 -47.01 -2.86 18.04
CA PHE A 432 -46.57 -2.05 19.18
C PHE A 432 -47.71 -1.24 19.81
N PHE A 433 -48.61 -0.69 18.99
CA PHE A 433 -49.75 0.12 19.45
C PHE A 433 -51.05 -0.69 19.61
N GLU A 434 -51.04 -1.96 19.21
CA GLU A 434 -52.22 -2.86 19.19
C GLU A 434 -53.41 -2.32 18.40
N ARG A 435 -53.16 -1.41 17.45
CA ARG A 435 -54.15 -0.80 16.56
C ARG A 435 -53.47 -0.31 15.28
N LYS A 436 -54.25 0.00 14.24
CA LYS A 436 -53.70 0.61 13.02
C LYS A 436 -53.03 1.95 13.36
N PRO A 437 -51.74 2.14 13.03
CA PRO A 437 -51.00 3.34 13.40
C PRO A 437 -51.45 4.55 12.58
N THR A 438 -51.58 5.69 13.26
CA THR A 438 -51.71 7.01 12.63
C THR A 438 -50.35 7.51 12.12
N LYS A 439 -50.33 8.66 11.45
CA LYS A 439 -49.07 9.26 10.99
C LYS A 439 -48.19 9.65 12.17
N GLU A 440 -48.78 10.21 13.22
CA GLU A 440 -48.11 10.58 14.47
C GLU A 440 -47.55 9.35 15.19
N ASP A 441 -48.30 8.24 15.20
CA ASP A 441 -47.82 6.97 15.77
C ASP A 441 -46.60 6.43 15.01
N MET A 442 -46.59 6.54 13.68
CA MET A 442 -45.45 6.12 12.85
C MET A 442 -44.21 6.97 13.14
N ASP A 443 -44.35 8.29 13.27
CA ASP A 443 -43.23 9.17 13.59
C ASP A 443 -42.70 8.93 15.01
N ALA A 444 -43.58 8.70 15.98
CA ALA A 444 -43.21 8.30 17.33
C ALA A 444 -42.51 6.92 17.34
N PHE A 445 -43.01 5.96 16.57
CA PHE A 445 -42.44 4.62 16.46
C PHE A 445 -41.04 4.64 15.84
N ARG A 446 -40.83 5.42 14.77
CA ARG A 446 -39.50 5.63 14.17
C ARG A 446 -38.52 6.19 15.18
N LYS A 447 -38.93 7.21 15.94
CA LYS A 447 -38.09 7.82 16.98
C LYS A 447 -37.69 6.81 18.05
N ILE A 448 -38.64 6.00 18.54
CA ILE A 448 -38.37 4.93 19.52
C ILE A 448 -37.42 3.88 18.95
N MET A 449 -37.60 3.50 17.68
CA MET A 449 -36.72 2.55 17.01
C MET A 449 -35.31 3.10 16.87
N GLU A 450 -35.16 4.36 16.47
CA GLU A 450 -33.87 5.06 16.34
C GLU A 450 -33.16 5.21 17.69
N GLU A 451 -33.84 5.69 18.73
CA GLU A 451 -33.31 5.80 20.10
C GLU A 451 -32.81 4.45 20.65
N ARG A 452 -33.39 3.34 20.18
CA ARG A 452 -33.00 1.97 20.56
C ARG A 452 -32.02 1.32 19.58
N GLY A 453 -31.54 2.05 18.57
CA GLY A 453 -30.65 1.52 17.54
C GLY A 453 -31.25 0.37 16.73
N ARG A 454 -32.58 0.35 16.58
CA ARG A 454 -33.32 -0.69 15.84
C ARG A 454 -33.79 -0.14 14.50
N LYS A 455 -33.77 -0.99 13.49
CA LYS A 455 -34.28 -0.68 12.15
C LYS A 455 -35.09 -1.86 11.63
N ALA A 456 -36.21 -1.57 10.98
CA ALA A 456 -36.97 -2.57 10.24
C ALA A 456 -36.22 -2.99 8.96
N GLY A 457 -36.51 -4.20 8.48
CA GLY A 457 -35.95 -4.76 7.25
C GLY A 457 -34.93 -5.86 7.49
N PRO A 458 -33.92 -6.00 6.62
CA PRO A 458 -32.99 -7.12 6.64
C PRO A 458 -32.14 -7.13 7.91
N LYS A 459 -32.08 -8.28 8.59
CA LYS A 459 -31.26 -8.46 9.79
C LYS A 459 -30.66 -9.87 9.87
N TRP A 460 -29.40 -9.92 10.33
CA TRP A 460 -28.74 -11.14 10.76
C TRP A 460 -29.07 -11.42 12.22
N LEU A 461 -29.68 -12.58 12.48
CA LEU A 461 -29.86 -13.13 13.82
C LEU A 461 -28.65 -14.02 14.15
N LYS A 462 -27.80 -13.54 15.06
CA LYS A 462 -26.50 -14.16 15.38
C LYS A 462 -26.27 -14.49 16.84
N THR A 463 -27.26 -14.26 17.70
CA THR A 463 -27.16 -14.64 19.13
C THR A 463 -27.21 -16.17 19.22
N PRO A 464 -26.24 -16.84 19.90
CA PRO A 464 -26.16 -18.31 19.92
C PRO A 464 -27.48 -19.00 20.28
N ASP A 465 -28.16 -18.55 21.33
CA ASP A 465 -29.45 -19.12 21.74
C ASP A 465 -30.53 -18.97 20.67
N ALA A 466 -30.54 -17.83 19.97
CA ALA A 466 -31.52 -17.55 18.94
C ALA A 466 -31.26 -18.39 17.69
N VAL A 467 -29.99 -18.55 17.30
CA VAL A 467 -29.57 -19.43 16.21
C VAL A 467 -29.95 -20.87 16.53
N LYS A 468 -29.60 -21.37 17.72
CA LYS A 468 -29.93 -22.72 18.18
C LYS A 468 -31.44 -22.99 18.16
N ARG A 469 -32.25 -22.05 18.64
CA ARG A 469 -33.72 -22.17 18.62
C ARG A 469 -34.27 -22.26 17.20
N ILE A 470 -33.77 -21.47 16.26
CA ILE A 470 -34.23 -21.53 14.86
C ILE A 470 -33.79 -22.85 14.21
N SER A 471 -32.54 -23.25 14.40
CA SER A 471 -32.04 -24.53 13.87
C SER A 471 -32.84 -25.71 14.40
N ALA A 472 -33.14 -25.77 15.70
CA ALA A 472 -33.97 -26.83 16.28
C ALA A 472 -35.42 -26.84 15.73
N LYS A 473 -36.00 -25.65 15.51
CA LYS A 473 -37.32 -25.54 14.86
C LYS A 473 -37.30 -26.04 13.42
N LEU A 474 -36.23 -25.76 12.68
CA LEU A 474 -36.06 -26.26 11.32
C LEU A 474 -36.08 -27.79 11.32
N VAL A 475 -35.23 -28.43 12.13
CA VAL A 475 -35.15 -29.90 12.25
C VAL A 475 -36.49 -30.52 12.64
N THR A 476 -37.13 -29.99 13.68
CA THR A 476 -38.46 -30.49 14.12
C THR A 476 -39.50 -30.39 13.00
N HIS A 477 -39.46 -29.30 12.24
CA HIS A 477 -40.43 -29.05 11.17
C HIS A 477 -40.20 -29.96 9.96
N THR A 478 -38.94 -30.14 9.54
CA THR A 478 -38.57 -31.04 8.45
C THR A 478 -38.85 -32.49 8.79
N GLU A 479 -38.55 -32.95 10.01
CA GLU A 479 -38.92 -34.29 10.48
C GLU A 479 -40.42 -34.56 10.42
N ARG A 480 -41.23 -33.60 10.91
CA ARG A 480 -42.70 -33.71 10.86
C ARG A 480 -43.20 -33.81 9.42
N LEU A 481 -42.67 -32.97 8.53
CA LEU A 481 -43.07 -32.96 7.12
C LEU A 481 -42.55 -34.19 6.36
N ALA A 482 -41.39 -34.74 6.73
CA ALA A 482 -40.86 -35.97 6.15
C ALA A 482 -41.76 -37.18 6.47
N LYS A 483 -42.35 -37.22 7.67
CA LYS A 483 -43.34 -38.23 8.08
C LYS A 483 -44.66 -38.15 7.31
N LEU A 484 -45.03 -36.98 6.78
CA LEU A 484 -46.25 -36.77 6.00
C LEU A 484 -46.09 -37.05 4.49
N LYS A 485 -44.84 -37.17 4.01
CA LYS A 485 -44.53 -37.50 2.62
C LYS A 485 -44.31 -39.00 2.38
N LYS A 486 -44.14 -39.77 3.45
CA LYS A 486 -44.23 -41.25 3.44
C LYS A 486 -45.69 -41.64 3.58
#